data_AF-A0A433QHF0-F1
#
_entry.id   AF-A0A433QHF0-F1
#
_cell.length_a   1.000
_cell.length_b   1.000
_cell.length_c   1.000
_cell.angle_alpha   90.00
_cell.angle_beta   90.00
_cell.angle_gamma   90.00
#
_symmetry.space_group_name_H-M   'P 1'
#
loop_
_entity.id
_entity.type
_entity.pdbx_description
1 polymer ?
#
loop_
_entity_poly.entity_id
_entity_poly.type
_entity_poly.pdbx_seq_one_letter_code
_entity_poly.pdbx_strand_id
1 'polypeptide(L)'
;MPRHSKNNTASSVFTYHESHILEYGTKKQRLGRDSFRDFDACHLCLQRARDPVCCPQGHLSCRECALENILAQKKETQRQLKLLEAKRAEEDEDRRRKEDAAREAVITDFEKAQTRLLPEALKKAALGSSTSALPVKRDVPASSASPSTVTPKGDGKVAGQKRKFELSEEEVLGIAEREKEEAMRKLEEARAEGAKAKLPAFWLPSLTPAADNQVDTPKVKAQTICTATKEEHPISIKTLISAKFAEEATEGNANGKGNGNGSGNGAVKKSYACPACRKTITNSLRILIREEVEAVPRVRGQNQGEGHHRYVRRRYRLRERRRDRAREEV
;
A
#
# COMPACT_ATOMS: atom_id res chain seq x y z
N MET A 1 3.87 -45.13 -45.13
CA MET A 1 3.48 -44.02 -44.25
C MET A 1 3.93 -44.34 -42.83
N PRO A 2 4.73 -43.49 -42.16
CA PRO A 2 5.08 -43.71 -40.76
C PRO A 2 3.80 -43.74 -39.91
N ARG A 3 3.71 -44.68 -38.97
CA ARG A 3 2.55 -44.82 -38.08
C ARG A 3 2.48 -43.58 -37.18
N HIS A 4 1.37 -42.84 -37.23
CA HIS A 4 1.15 -41.61 -36.45
C HIS A 4 1.39 -41.79 -34.94
N SER A 5 1.22 -43.01 -34.42
CA SER A 5 1.50 -43.37 -33.02
C SER A 5 2.98 -43.30 -32.61
N LYS A 6 3.90 -43.11 -33.56
CA LYS A 6 5.35 -42.99 -33.32
C LYS A 6 5.88 -41.58 -33.65
N ASN A 7 4.98 -40.62 -33.89
CA ASN A 7 5.37 -39.23 -34.04
C ASN A 7 5.68 -38.65 -32.65
N ASN A 8 6.60 -37.69 -32.60
CA ASN A 8 6.86 -36.91 -31.39
C ASN A 8 5.53 -36.36 -30.84
N THR A 9 5.34 -36.42 -29.52
CA THR A 9 4.14 -35.96 -28.78
C THR A 9 2.84 -36.73 -29.07
N ALA A 10 2.89 -37.87 -29.77
CA ALA A 10 1.70 -38.69 -30.02
C ALA A 10 1.33 -39.60 -28.83
N SER A 11 2.26 -39.87 -27.92
CA SER A 11 2.01 -40.58 -26.67
C SER A 11 1.69 -39.62 -25.52
N SER A 12 0.85 -40.06 -24.57
CA SER A 12 0.54 -39.30 -23.35
C SER A 12 1.72 -39.18 -22.38
N VAL A 13 2.77 -39.98 -22.58
CA VAL A 13 4.04 -39.93 -21.84
C VAL A 13 5.14 -39.61 -22.84
N PHE A 14 5.98 -38.62 -22.54
CA PHE A 14 7.12 -38.31 -23.37
C PHE A 14 8.13 -39.45 -23.37
N THR A 15 8.54 -39.87 -24.56
CA THR A 15 9.66 -40.82 -24.70
C THR A 15 10.96 -40.17 -24.23
N TYR A 16 11.99 -40.97 -23.93
CA TYR A 16 13.29 -40.43 -23.52
C TYR A 16 13.88 -39.47 -24.57
N HIS A 17 13.72 -39.81 -25.86
CA HIS A 17 14.18 -38.96 -26.96
C HIS A 17 13.38 -37.65 -27.04
N GLU A 18 12.05 -37.71 -26.90
CA GLU A 18 11.21 -36.53 -26.84
C GLU A 18 11.51 -35.68 -25.62
N SER A 19 11.76 -36.27 -24.45
CA SER A 19 12.10 -35.55 -23.22
C SER A 19 13.45 -34.86 -23.28
N HIS A 20 14.38 -35.35 -24.12
CA HIS A 20 15.68 -34.71 -24.33
C HIS A 20 15.64 -33.63 -25.42
N ILE A 21 14.74 -33.78 -26.41
CA ILE A 21 14.44 -32.72 -27.41
C ILE A 21 13.60 -31.61 -26.78
N LEU A 22 12.67 -31.99 -25.93
CA LEU A 22 11.86 -31.09 -25.13
C LEU A 22 12.79 -30.52 -24.08
N GLU A 23 13.26 -29.35 -24.42
CA GLU A 23 14.00 -28.42 -23.61
C GLU A 23 13.19 -27.91 -22.39
N TYR A 24 12.43 -28.79 -21.74
CA TYR A 24 11.48 -28.51 -20.68
C TYR A 24 12.12 -28.76 -19.30
N GLY A 25 12.05 -27.76 -18.43
CA GLY A 25 12.66 -27.77 -17.10
C GLY A 25 13.71 -26.67 -16.91
N THR A 26 14.37 -26.68 -15.76
CA THR A 26 15.40 -25.69 -15.41
C THR A 26 16.74 -26.06 -16.05
N LYS A 27 17.10 -25.35 -17.12
CA LYS A 27 18.40 -25.53 -17.78
C LYS A 27 19.46 -24.60 -17.21
N LYS A 28 20.68 -25.12 -17.07
CA LYS A 28 21.89 -24.32 -16.79
C LYS A 28 22.71 -24.23 -18.07
N GLN A 29 22.69 -23.07 -18.72
CA GLN A 29 23.52 -22.78 -19.90
C GLN A 29 24.42 -21.57 -19.62
N ARG A 30 25.64 -21.56 -20.17
CA ARG A 30 26.49 -20.38 -20.16
C ARG A 30 25.91 -19.36 -21.13
N LEU A 31 25.41 -18.26 -20.60
CA LEU A 31 24.91 -17.14 -21.40
C LEU A 31 26.08 -16.44 -22.12
N GLY A 32 25.88 -16.16 -23.40
CA GLY A 32 26.85 -15.42 -24.21
C GLY A 32 26.87 -13.94 -23.88
N ARG A 33 27.78 -13.21 -24.53
CA ARG A 33 27.91 -11.75 -24.39
C ARG A 33 26.60 -11.02 -24.68
N ASP A 34 25.88 -11.47 -25.70
CA ASP A 34 24.67 -10.82 -26.23
C ASP A 34 23.48 -10.91 -25.26
N SER A 35 23.54 -11.81 -24.28
CA SER A 35 22.53 -11.93 -23.23
C SER A 35 22.71 -10.90 -22.10
N PHE A 36 23.83 -10.18 -22.07
CA PHE A 36 24.10 -9.14 -21.08
C PHE A 36 23.90 -7.77 -21.70
N ARG A 37 23.25 -6.87 -20.94
CA ARG A 37 23.10 -5.47 -21.32
C ARG A 37 24.46 -4.79 -21.47
N ASP A 38 24.61 -3.98 -22.52
CA ASP A 38 25.81 -3.17 -22.72
C ASP A 38 25.96 -2.07 -21.67
N PHE A 39 27.19 -1.60 -21.47
CA PHE A 39 27.51 -0.67 -20.39
C PHE A 39 26.92 0.74 -20.61
N ASP A 40 26.67 1.10 -21.87
CA ASP A 40 26.11 2.37 -22.32
C ASP A 40 24.61 2.29 -22.60
N ALA A 41 23.98 1.14 -22.36
CA ALA A 41 22.55 0.94 -22.60
C ALA A 41 21.69 1.39 -21.40
N CYS A 42 20.67 2.19 -21.69
CA CYS A 42 19.68 2.63 -20.73
C CYS A 42 18.91 1.44 -20.14
N HIS A 43 18.69 1.42 -18.82
CA HIS A 43 17.96 0.33 -18.18
C HIS A 43 16.45 0.30 -18.47
N LEU A 44 15.89 1.40 -19.00
CA LEU A 44 14.47 1.56 -19.27
C LEU A 44 14.13 1.22 -20.73
N CYS A 45 14.86 1.80 -21.69
CA CYS A 45 14.61 1.56 -23.12
C CYS A 45 15.53 0.52 -23.76
N LEU A 46 16.57 0.04 -23.05
CA LEU A 46 17.58 -0.92 -23.51
C LEU A 46 18.39 -0.52 -24.75
N GLN A 47 18.17 0.70 -25.26
CA GLN A 47 18.99 1.31 -26.31
C GLN A 47 20.17 2.05 -25.69
N ARG A 48 21.14 2.41 -26.52
CA ARG A 48 22.26 3.28 -26.14
C ARG A 48 21.73 4.60 -25.55
N ALA A 49 22.22 4.95 -24.38
CA ALA A 49 21.67 6.03 -23.57
C ALA A 49 21.93 7.40 -24.21
N ARG A 50 20.84 8.16 -24.43
CA ARG A 50 20.86 9.57 -24.84
C ARG A 50 20.91 10.44 -23.59
N ASP A 51 21.84 11.38 -23.53
CA ASP A 51 22.11 12.20 -22.34
C ASP A 51 22.09 11.37 -21.05
N PRO A 52 23.07 10.49 -20.87
CA PRO A 52 23.03 9.48 -19.83
C PRO A 52 22.97 10.11 -18.44
N VAL A 53 21.96 9.71 -17.67
CA VAL A 53 21.80 10.05 -16.25
C VAL A 53 21.81 8.80 -15.40
N CYS A 54 22.38 8.91 -14.21
CA CYS A 54 22.55 7.81 -13.28
C CYS A 54 21.84 8.06 -11.96
N CYS A 55 21.26 6.99 -11.43
CA CYS A 55 20.76 6.96 -10.06
C CYS A 55 21.94 6.92 -9.06
N PRO A 56 21.73 7.23 -7.77
CA PRO A 56 22.77 7.17 -6.74
C PRO A 56 23.45 5.79 -6.59
N GLN A 57 22.77 4.72 -7.00
CA GLN A 57 23.31 3.35 -7.00
C GLN A 57 24.11 3.00 -8.27
N GLY A 58 24.20 3.92 -9.24
CA GLY A 58 24.99 3.75 -10.47
C GLY A 58 24.22 3.21 -11.68
N HIS A 59 22.89 3.24 -11.66
CA HIS A 59 22.07 2.68 -12.74
C HIS A 59 21.89 3.69 -13.86
N LEU A 60 22.37 3.35 -15.08
CA LEU A 60 22.34 4.22 -16.26
C LEU A 60 20.97 4.26 -16.94
N SER A 61 20.52 5.46 -17.30
CA SER A 61 19.27 5.70 -18.03
C SER A 61 19.36 6.93 -18.95
N CYS A 62 18.51 7.01 -19.98
CA CYS A 62 18.33 8.27 -20.70
C CYS A 62 17.66 9.30 -19.80
N ARG A 63 18.01 10.58 -19.97
CA ARG A 63 17.38 11.66 -19.20
C ARG A 63 15.87 11.69 -19.35
N GLU A 64 15.37 11.52 -20.58
CA GLU A 64 13.93 11.48 -20.88
C GLU A 64 13.23 10.32 -20.16
N CYS A 65 13.72 9.09 -20.35
CA CYS A 65 13.11 7.90 -19.76
C CYS A 65 13.10 7.96 -18.22
N ALA A 66 14.17 8.46 -17.61
CA ALA A 66 14.25 8.62 -16.16
C ALA A 66 13.18 9.59 -15.64
N LEU A 67 13.00 10.73 -16.31
CA LEU A 67 12.01 11.73 -15.93
C LEU A 67 10.58 11.23 -16.16
N GLU A 68 10.32 10.58 -17.29
CA GLU A 68 9.02 9.97 -17.59
C GLU A 68 8.63 8.92 -16.54
N ASN A 69 9.57 8.04 -16.16
CA ASN A 69 9.34 7.05 -15.12
C ASN A 69 9.03 7.72 -13.77
N ILE A 70 9.79 8.74 -13.36
CA ILE A 70 9.53 9.50 -12.14
C ILE A 70 8.13 10.16 -12.18
N LEU A 71 7.74 10.74 -13.31
CA LEU A 71 6.42 11.36 -13.47
C LEU A 71 5.30 10.33 -13.43
N ALA A 72 5.46 9.19 -14.09
CA ALA A 72 4.51 8.09 -14.08
C ALA A 72 4.30 7.56 -12.66
N GLN A 73 5.40 7.33 -11.92
CA GLN A 73 5.33 6.91 -10.53
C GLN A 73 4.63 7.94 -9.65
N LYS A 74 4.93 9.24 -9.79
CA LYS A 74 4.22 10.29 -9.02
C LYS A 74 2.73 10.33 -9.30
N LYS A 75 2.33 10.21 -10.57
CA LYS A 75 0.90 10.15 -10.95
C LYS A 75 0.22 8.93 -10.35
N GLU A 76 0.87 7.78 -10.39
CA GLU A 76 0.34 6.55 -9.79
C GLU A 76 0.26 6.65 -8.27
N THR A 77 1.27 7.20 -7.59
CA THR A 77 1.22 7.49 -6.16
C THR A 77 0.05 8.42 -5.82
N GLN A 78 -0.18 9.49 -6.59
CA GLN A 78 -1.32 10.38 -6.39
C GLN A 78 -2.66 9.67 -6.59
N ARG A 79 -2.77 8.83 -7.63
CA ARG A 79 -3.97 8.02 -7.87
C ARG A 79 -4.24 7.08 -6.70
N GLN A 80 -3.22 6.38 -6.21
CA GLN A 80 -3.33 5.48 -5.07
C GLN A 80 -3.71 6.21 -3.78
N LEU A 81 -3.12 7.38 -3.52
CA LEU A 81 -3.48 8.20 -2.36
C LEU A 81 -4.93 8.67 -2.42
N LYS A 82 -5.41 9.12 -3.58
CA LYS A 82 -6.82 9.52 -3.76
C LYS A 82 -7.77 8.33 -3.55
N LEU A 83 -7.41 7.14 -4.05
CA LEU A 83 -8.20 5.93 -3.82
C LEU A 83 -8.22 5.53 -2.35
N LEU A 84 -7.09 5.66 -1.64
CA LEU A 84 -7.04 5.41 -0.20
C LEU A 84 -7.85 6.43 0.60
N GLU A 85 -7.80 7.70 0.22
CA GLU A 85 -8.59 8.77 0.84
C GLU A 85 -10.09 8.55 0.65
N ALA A 86 -10.52 8.20 -0.58
CA ALA A 86 -11.91 7.87 -0.87
C ALA A 86 -12.40 6.67 -0.05
N LYS A 87 -11.60 5.59 0.03
CA LYS A 87 -11.92 4.42 0.87
C LYS A 87 -12.05 4.78 2.35
N ARG A 88 -11.14 5.61 2.88
CA ARG A 88 -11.22 6.08 4.28
C ARG A 88 -12.47 6.91 4.53
N ALA A 89 -12.85 7.78 3.59
CA ALA A 89 -14.09 8.55 3.67
C ALA A 89 -15.33 7.64 3.67
N GLU A 90 -15.39 6.63 2.80
CA GLU A 90 -16.48 5.63 2.78
C GLU A 90 -16.55 4.84 4.10
N GLU A 91 -15.41 4.39 4.63
CA GLU A 91 -15.32 3.70 5.92
C GLU A 91 -15.77 4.59 7.10
N ASP A 92 -15.42 5.88 7.07
CA ASP A 92 -15.83 6.85 8.09
C ASP A 92 -17.33 7.16 8.02
N GLU A 93 -17.90 7.28 6.81
CA GLU A 93 -19.35 7.42 6.62
C GLU A 93 -20.11 6.18 7.09
N ASP A 94 -19.63 4.99 6.75
CA ASP A 94 -20.24 3.73 7.19
C ASP A 94 -20.13 3.55 8.70
N ARG A 95 -19.03 4.01 9.33
CA ARG A 95 -18.91 4.02 10.79
C ARG A 95 -19.93 4.95 11.43
N ARG A 96 -20.10 6.18 10.90
CA ARG A 96 -21.15 7.12 11.37
C ARG A 96 -22.55 6.52 11.22
N ARG A 97 -22.85 5.92 10.06
CA ARG A 97 -24.14 5.24 9.82
C ARG A 97 -24.39 4.11 10.81
N LYS A 98 -23.36 3.31 11.14
CA LYS A 98 -23.47 2.24 12.15
C LYS A 98 -23.73 2.80 13.55
N GLU A 99 -22.99 3.85 13.95
CA GLU A 99 -23.18 4.52 15.25
C GLU A 99 -24.59 5.11 15.37
N ASP A 100 -25.09 5.79 14.33
CA ASP A 100 -26.44 6.35 14.33
C ASP A 100 -27.51 5.25 14.35
N ALA A 101 -27.35 4.17 13.56
CA ALA A 101 -28.25 3.02 13.59
C ALA A 101 -28.27 2.32 14.96
N ALA A 102 -27.13 2.23 15.66
CA ALA A 102 -27.10 1.70 17.01
C ALA A 102 -27.78 2.61 18.04
N ARG A 103 -27.63 3.94 17.91
CA ARG A 103 -28.37 4.90 18.75
C ARG A 103 -29.88 4.77 18.54
N GLU A 104 -30.32 4.68 17.29
CA GLU A 104 -31.74 4.45 16.96
C GLU A 104 -32.24 3.11 17.51
N ALA A 105 -31.45 2.03 17.40
CA ALA A 105 -31.81 0.74 17.98
C ALA A 105 -32.05 0.82 19.50
N VAL A 106 -31.16 1.49 20.24
CA VAL A 106 -31.32 1.73 21.68
C VAL A 106 -32.61 2.50 21.99
N ILE A 107 -32.91 3.55 21.22
CA ILE A 107 -34.16 4.32 21.38
C ILE A 107 -35.38 3.43 21.14
N THR A 108 -35.39 2.66 20.04
CA THR A 108 -36.53 1.78 19.73
C THR A 108 -36.72 0.67 20.77
N ASP A 109 -35.63 0.14 21.32
CA ASP A 109 -35.69 -0.89 22.36
C ASP A 109 -36.20 -0.30 23.68
N PHE A 110 -35.81 0.95 24.00
CA PHE A 110 -36.37 1.69 25.11
C PHE A 110 -37.87 1.97 24.94
N GLU A 111 -38.31 2.42 23.76
CA GLU A 111 -39.74 2.64 23.45
C GLU A 111 -40.55 1.33 23.57
N LYS A 112 -40.02 0.21 23.07
CA LYS A 112 -40.62 -1.12 23.24
C LYS A 112 -40.69 -1.54 24.71
N ALA A 113 -39.67 -1.22 25.51
CA ALA A 113 -39.65 -1.53 26.94
C ALA A 113 -40.69 -0.70 27.72
N GLN A 114 -40.81 0.59 27.43
CA GLN A 114 -41.83 1.48 28.02
C GLN A 114 -43.24 1.02 27.67
N THR A 115 -43.50 0.67 26.41
CA THR A 115 -44.80 0.16 25.98
C THR A 115 -45.15 -1.21 26.59
N ARG A 116 -44.15 -2.04 26.91
CA ARG A 116 -44.36 -3.34 27.59
C ARG A 116 -44.84 -3.20 29.04
N LEU A 117 -44.45 -2.11 29.72
CA LEU A 117 -44.79 -1.81 31.12
C LEU A 117 -46.22 -1.26 31.32
N LEU A 118 -46.92 -0.85 30.25
CA LEU A 118 -48.30 -0.36 30.34
C LEU A 118 -49.31 -1.51 30.62
N PRO A 119 -50.36 -1.27 31.44
CA PRO A 119 -51.47 -2.21 31.62
C PRO A 119 -52.14 -2.53 30.27
N GLU A 120 -52.55 -3.77 30.07
CA GLU A 120 -53.23 -4.28 28.85
C GLU A 120 -54.36 -3.35 28.33
N ALA A 121 -55.12 -2.74 29.23
CA ALA A 121 -56.21 -1.82 28.90
C ALA A 121 -55.73 -0.51 28.22
N LEU A 122 -54.52 -0.02 28.53
CA LEU A 122 -53.92 1.18 27.95
C LEU A 122 -53.07 0.87 26.70
N LYS A 123 -52.59 -0.39 26.55
CA LYS A 123 -51.89 -0.86 25.34
C LYS A 123 -52.75 -0.75 24.08
N LYS A 124 -54.07 -1.04 24.19
CA LYS A 124 -55.03 -0.86 23.09
C LYS A 124 -55.27 0.60 22.68
N ALA A 125 -55.13 1.54 23.62
CA ALA A 125 -55.28 2.96 23.34
C ALA A 125 -54.02 3.58 22.70
N ALA A 126 -52.83 3.11 23.09
CA ALA A 126 -51.55 3.60 22.54
C ALA A 126 -51.26 3.12 21.10
N LEU A 127 -51.70 1.90 20.72
CA LEU A 127 -51.53 1.38 19.35
C LEU A 127 -52.61 1.84 18.36
N GLY A 128 -53.67 2.53 18.82
CA GLY A 128 -54.83 2.92 18.01
C GLY A 128 -54.87 4.37 17.52
N SER A 129 -53.94 5.23 17.93
CA SER A 129 -54.03 6.67 17.62
C SER A 129 -53.19 7.05 16.41
N SER A 130 -53.73 6.76 15.23
CA SER A 130 -53.53 7.63 14.06
C SER A 130 -54.80 8.46 13.91
N THR A 131 -54.65 9.76 13.66
CA THR A 131 -55.68 10.81 13.60
C THR A 131 -56.01 11.49 14.93
N SER A 132 -55.35 12.63 15.09
CA SER A 132 -55.79 13.81 15.82
C SER A 132 -57.31 14.02 15.80
N ALA A 133 -57.94 14.17 16.97
CA ALA A 133 -58.65 15.39 17.36
C ALA A 133 -59.43 15.23 18.70
N LEU A 134 -59.48 16.34 19.43
CA LEU A 134 -60.43 16.74 20.50
C LEU A 134 -60.07 16.38 21.97
N PRO A 135 -60.60 17.12 22.96
CA PRO A 135 -60.20 18.48 23.31
C PRO A 135 -59.84 18.60 24.81
N VAL A 136 -58.82 19.39 25.14
CA VAL A 136 -58.47 19.70 26.53
C VAL A 136 -59.46 20.75 27.06
N LYS A 137 -60.46 20.33 27.84
CA LYS A 137 -61.14 21.20 28.80
C LYS A 137 -60.35 21.18 30.11
N ARG A 138 -59.84 22.36 30.44
CA ARG A 138 -59.08 22.67 31.64
C ARG A 138 -60.05 23.29 32.63
N ASP A 139 -60.57 22.47 33.55
CA ASP A 139 -61.29 22.96 34.71
C ASP A 139 -60.48 22.61 35.95
N VAL A 140 -59.88 23.65 36.53
CA VAL A 140 -59.30 23.63 37.88
C VAL A 140 -60.47 23.77 38.86
N PRO A 141 -60.44 23.03 39.98
CA PRO A 141 -60.63 23.75 41.23
C PRO A 141 -59.56 23.39 42.25
N ALA A 142 -59.00 24.44 42.85
CA ALA A 142 -58.30 24.38 44.11
C ALA A 142 -59.28 23.95 45.20
N SER A 143 -58.91 22.97 46.01
CA SER A 143 -59.22 23.02 47.44
C SER A 143 -58.31 22.10 48.25
N SER A 144 -57.79 22.68 49.31
CA SER A 144 -57.00 22.12 50.38
C SER A 144 -57.71 20.99 51.14
N ALA A 145 -57.04 19.87 51.35
CA ALA A 145 -57.22 19.02 52.54
C ALA A 145 -56.07 18.00 52.67
N SER A 146 -55.42 18.02 53.84
CA SER A 146 -54.37 17.09 54.30
C SER A 146 -54.79 15.61 54.25
N PRO A 147 -53.86 14.65 54.08
CA PRO A 147 -54.15 13.26 54.40
C PRO A 147 -53.70 12.93 55.83
N SER A 148 -54.68 12.51 56.62
CA SER A 148 -54.55 11.99 57.97
C SER A 148 -53.68 10.73 58.04
N THR A 149 -52.95 10.66 59.15
CA THR A 149 -52.28 9.52 59.75
C THR A 149 -53.17 8.27 59.79
N VAL A 150 -52.71 7.17 59.20
CA VAL A 150 -53.20 5.82 59.53
C VAL A 150 -51.99 4.92 59.76
N THR A 151 -51.80 4.55 61.02
CA THR A 151 -50.90 3.48 61.45
C THR A 151 -51.56 2.12 61.20
N PRO A 152 -50.81 1.08 60.79
CA PRO A 152 -51.14 -0.28 61.16
C PRO A 152 -50.10 -0.77 62.17
N LYS A 153 -50.61 -1.22 63.32
CA LYS A 153 -49.85 -1.95 64.34
C LYS A 153 -49.92 -3.44 63.98
N GLY A 154 -48.77 -4.06 63.75
CA GLY A 154 -48.63 -5.49 63.51
C GLY A 154 -47.17 -5.89 63.69
N ASP A 155 -46.89 -6.63 64.76
CA ASP A 155 -45.58 -7.07 65.23
C ASP A 155 -44.89 -8.08 64.28
N GLY A 156 -43.57 -7.98 64.11
CA GLY A 156 -42.77 -9.07 63.54
C GLY A 156 -41.51 -8.68 62.76
N LYS A 157 -40.38 -8.59 63.47
CA LYS A 157 -38.98 -8.91 63.09
C LYS A 157 -38.35 -8.39 61.77
N VAL A 158 -37.26 -7.63 61.98
CA VAL A 158 -36.05 -7.37 61.16
C VAL A 158 -36.26 -6.60 59.84
N ALA A 159 -36.28 -5.28 60.00
CA ALA A 159 -36.21 -4.31 58.91
C ALA A 159 -34.85 -4.39 58.17
N GLY A 160 -34.90 -4.77 56.90
CA GLY A 160 -33.81 -4.50 55.96
C GLY A 160 -33.54 -3.00 55.90
N GLN A 161 -32.30 -2.61 56.13
CA GLN A 161 -31.84 -1.22 55.98
C GLN A 161 -32.16 -0.74 54.56
N LYS A 162 -33.09 0.21 54.44
CA LYS A 162 -33.36 0.92 53.19
C LYS A 162 -32.13 1.74 52.85
N ARG A 163 -31.22 1.19 52.04
CA ARG A 163 -30.07 1.93 51.53
C ARG A 163 -30.60 3.02 50.61
N LYS A 164 -30.17 4.25 50.86
CA LYS A 164 -30.47 5.39 50.00
C LYS A 164 -29.72 5.15 48.69
N PHE A 165 -30.46 4.89 47.62
CA PHE A 165 -29.91 4.71 46.29
C PHE A 165 -29.52 6.09 45.77
N GLU A 166 -28.22 6.34 45.64
CA GLU A 166 -27.67 7.54 45.03
C GLU A 166 -27.27 7.16 43.60
N LEU A 167 -28.09 7.56 42.63
CA LEU A 167 -27.83 7.35 41.21
C LEU A 167 -26.72 8.31 40.78
N SER A 168 -25.47 7.82 40.69
CA SER A 168 -24.35 8.63 40.24
C SER A 168 -24.42 8.83 38.72
N GLU A 169 -24.11 10.04 38.25
CA GLU A 169 -24.14 10.39 36.82
C GLU A 169 -23.17 9.52 36.00
N GLU A 170 -22.02 9.19 36.59
CA GLU A 170 -21.01 8.32 36.00
C GLU A 170 -21.52 6.88 35.78
N GLU A 171 -22.32 6.33 36.71
CA GLU A 171 -22.92 5.00 36.55
C GLU A 171 -23.97 4.99 35.44
N VAL A 172 -24.76 6.05 35.32
CA VAL A 172 -25.77 6.19 34.26
C VAL A 172 -25.12 6.29 32.88
N LEU A 173 -24.04 7.08 32.75
CA LEU A 173 -23.27 7.17 31.51
C LEU A 173 -22.61 5.84 31.16
N GLY A 174 -22.04 5.13 32.14
CA GLY A 174 -21.44 3.81 31.93
C GLY A 174 -22.46 2.73 31.55
N ILE A 175 -23.70 2.81 32.05
CA ILE A 175 -24.80 1.94 31.62
C ILE A 175 -25.18 2.27 30.17
N ALA A 176 -25.30 3.55 29.82
CA ALA A 176 -25.64 3.99 28.46
C ALA A 176 -24.56 3.60 27.43
N GLU A 177 -23.28 3.65 27.79
CA GLU A 177 -22.18 3.19 26.93
C GLU A 177 -22.22 1.68 26.69
N ARG A 178 -22.43 0.89 27.76
CA ARG A 178 -22.58 -0.57 27.64
C ARG A 178 -23.79 -0.97 26.78
N GLU A 179 -24.93 -0.30 26.95
CA GLU A 179 -26.11 -0.53 26.12
C GLU A 179 -25.88 -0.19 24.64
N LYS A 180 -25.15 0.91 24.36
CA LYS A 180 -24.74 1.27 22.98
C LYS A 180 -23.79 0.26 22.37
N GLU A 181 -22.79 -0.22 23.12
CA GLU A 181 -21.85 -1.25 22.66
C GLU A 181 -22.56 -2.59 22.40
N GLU A 182 -23.48 -3.00 23.27
CA GLU A 182 -24.29 -4.20 23.06
C GLU A 182 -25.23 -4.06 21.85
N ALA A 183 -25.83 -2.89 21.63
CA ALA A 183 -26.64 -2.61 20.46
C ALA A 183 -25.80 -2.67 19.17
N MET A 184 -24.60 -2.09 19.16
CA MET A 184 -23.64 -2.20 18.05
C MET A 184 -23.29 -3.66 17.76
N ARG A 185 -22.99 -4.45 18.80
CA ARG A 185 -22.64 -5.88 18.66
C ARG A 185 -23.80 -6.70 18.09
N LYS A 186 -25.02 -6.48 18.56
CA LYS A 186 -26.23 -7.16 18.06
C LYS A 186 -26.51 -6.80 16.60
N LEU A 187 -26.32 -5.54 16.22
CA LEU A 187 -26.49 -5.09 14.83
C LEU A 187 -25.44 -5.71 13.91
N GLU A 188 -24.20 -5.81 14.36
CA GLU A 188 -23.11 -6.42 13.62
C GLU A 188 -23.29 -7.93 13.47
N GLU A 189 -23.71 -8.63 14.52
CA GLU A 189 -24.05 -10.06 14.48
C GLU A 189 -25.20 -10.35 13.51
N ALA A 190 -26.30 -9.58 13.59
CA ALA A 190 -27.41 -9.68 12.65
C ALA A 190 -27.00 -9.39 11.20
N ARG A 191 -26.14 -8.39 10.98
CA ARG A 191 -25.57 -8.09 9.65
C ARG A 191 -24.67 -9.21 9.15
N ALA A 192 -23.86 -9.81 10.03
CA ALA A 192 -22.98 -10.93 9.71
C ALA A 192 -23.77 -12.20 9.39
N GLU A 193 -24.83 -12.51 10.12
CA GLU A 193 -25.75 -13.62 9.83
C GLU A 193 -26.48 -13.43 8.49
N GLY A 194 -26.95 -12.22 8.20
CA GLY A 194 -27.52 -11.86 6.91
C GLY A 194 -26.52 -11.94 5.75
N ALA A 195 -25.23 -11.71 6.01
CA ALA A 195 -24.15 -11.86 5.03
C ALA A 195 -23.74 -13.32 4.81
N LYS A 196 -23.72 -14.15 5.87
CA LYS A 196 -23.42 -15.59 5.81
C LYS A 196 -24.45 -16.35 4.97
N ALA A 197 -25.72 -15.92 4.98
CA ALA A 197 -26.79 -16.57 4.24
C ALA A 197 -26.74 -16.35 2.71
N LYS A 198 -25.85 -15.50 2.18
CA LYS A 198 -26.00 -14.93 0.82
C LYS A 198 -24.99 -15.36 -0.25
N LEU A 199 -24.01 -16.23 0.00
CA LEU A 199 -23.00 -16.55 -1.04
C LEU A 199 -22.67 -18.05 -1.17
N PRO A 200 -23.16 -18.73 -2.22
CA PRO A 200 -22.70 -20.04 -2.65
C PRO A 200 -21.47 -19.92 -3.56
N ALA A 201 -20.34 -19.39 -3.05
CA ALA A 201 -19.14 -19.25 -3.88
C ALA A 201 -17.84 -19.43 -3.08
N PHE A 202 -17.41 -20.69 -3.00
CA PHE A 202 -16.14 -21.17 -2.44
C PHE A 202 -14.89 -20.64 -3.19
N TRP A 203 -15.05 -20.07 -4.39
CA TRP A 203 -13.95 -19.64 -5.27
C TRP A 203 -13.57 -18.17 -5.13
N LEU A 204 -14.23 -17.40 -4.26
CA LEU A 204 -13.85 -16.02 -3.97
C LEU A 204 -12.70 -16.03 -2.96
N PRO A 205 -11.52 -15.48 -3.29
CA PRO A 205 -10.36 -15.45 -2.38
C PRO A 205 -10.66 -14.83 -1.02
N SER A 206 -11.61 -13.89 -0.94
CA SER A 206 -12.07 -13.25 0.30
C SER A 206 -12.97 -14.13 1.18
N LEU A 207 -13.43 -15.29 0.68
CA LEU A 207 -14.33 -16.20 1.41
C LEU A 207 -13.69 -17.57 1.68
N THR A 208 -12.42 -17.76 1.32
CA THR A 208 -11.70 -18.98 1.68
C THR A 208 -11.39 -18.99 3.19
N PRO A 209 -11.39 -20.16 3.86
CA PRO A 209 -11.10 -20.25 5.29
C PRO A 209 -9.71 -19.73 5.69
N ALA A 210 -8.80 -19.67 4.73
CA ALA A 210 -7.44 -19.12 4.88
C ALA A 210 -7.35 -17.63 4.51
N ALA A 211 -8.47 -16.97 4.17
CA ALA A 211 -8.50 -15.57 3.84
C ALA A 211 -8.42 -14.73 5.11
N ASP A 212 -7.29 -14.07 5.32
CA ASP A 212 -7.25 -12.90 6.18
C ASP A 212 -8.14 -11.82 5.54
N ASN A 213 -9.30 -11.57 6.15
CA ASN A 213 -10.20 -10.46 5.78
C ASN A 213 -9.58 -9.08 6.09
N GLN A 214 -8.42 -9.07 6.72
CA GLN A 214 -7.63 -7.89 6.97
C GLN A 214 -6.92 -7.52 5.67
N VAL A 215 -7.62 -6.77 4.82
CA VAL A 215 -6.99 -6.07 3.70
C VAL A 215 -6.07 -5.01 4.31
N ASP A 216 -4.82 -5.39 4.56
CA ASP A 216 -3.77 -4.45 4.92
C ASP A 216 -3.69 -3.42 3.81
N THR A 217 -4.26 -2.24 4.04
CA THR A 217 -4.19 -1.15 3.07
C THR A 217 -2.70 -0.87 2.84
N PRO A 218 -2.19 -1.12 1.61
CA PRO A 218 -0.76 -1.01 1.38
C PRO A 218 -0.36 0.42 1.69
N LYS A 219 0.54 0.61 2.67
CA LYS A 219 1.10 1.92 2.99
C LYS A 219 1.77 2.44 1.73
N VAL A 220 1.11 3.37 1.04
CA VAL A 220 1.63 3.95 -0.21
C VAL A 220 2.94 4.66 0.10
N LYS A 221 4.04 4.11 -0.40
CA LYS A 221 5.36 4.72 -0.28
C LYS A 221 5.33 5.99 -1.14
N ALA A 222 5.39 7.16 -0.51
CA ALA A 222 5.31 8.46 -1.20
C ALA A 222 6.55 8.79 -2.06
N GLN A 223 7.58 7.96 -2.04
CA GLN A 223 8.84 8.18 -2.74
C GLN A 223 8.88 7.42 -4.06
N THR A 224 9.37 8.06 -5.11
CA THR A 224 9.68 7.41 -6.39
C THR A 224 10.86 6.47 -6.25
N ILE A 225 10.78 5.31 -6.90
CA ILE A 225 11.70 4.17 -6.75
C ILE A 225 12.38 3.82 -8.08
N CYS A 226 13.64 3.41 -8.03
CA CYS A 226 14.31 2.82 -9.17
C CYS A 226 14.08 1.30 -9.18
N THR A 227 13.64 0.79 -10.33
CA THR A 227 13.29 -0.63 -10.54
C THR A 227 14.38 -1.42 -11.26
N ALA A 228 15.56 -0.85 -11.49
CA ALA A 228 16.62 -1.55 -12.24
C ALA A 228 17.24 -2.73 -11.49
N THR A 229 17.03 -2.82 -10.18
CA THR A 229 17.51 -3.91 -9.31
C THR A 229 16.38 -4.47 -8.46
N LYS A 230 16.53 -5.72 -8.03
CA LYS A 230 15.60 -6.38 -7.11
C LYS A 230 15.48 -5.64 -5.77
N GLU A 231 16.56 -4.96 -5.35
CA GLU A 231 16.52 -4.02 -4.24
C GLU A 231 16.07 -2.64 -4.76
N GLU A 232 14.86 -2.26 -4.36
CA GLU A 232 14.25 -0.95 -4.62
C GLU A 232 15.00 0.12 -3.83
N HIS A 233 15.31 1.25 -4.46
CA HIS A 233 15.88 2.41 -3.78
C HIS A 233 15.19 3.71 -4.22
N PRO A 234 15.11 4.71 -3.33
CA PRO A 234 14.46 5.97 -3.66
C PRO A 234 15.30 6.77 -4.66
N ILE A 235 14.64 7.32 -5.66
CA ILE A 235 15.22 8.23 -6.65
C ILE A 235 14.40 9.50 -6.73
N SER A 236 15.06 10.62 -6.98
CA SER A 236 14.43 11.91 -7.23
C SER A 236 15.17 12.64 -8.34
N ILE A 237 14.54 13.64 -8.94
CA ILE A 237 15.15 14.43 -10.02
C ILE A 237 16.47 15.09 -9.57
N LYS A 238 16.55 15.53 -8.31
CA LYS A 238 17.75 16.18 -7.75
C LYS A 238 18.90 15.21 -7.48
N THR A 239 18.59 13.93 -7.32
CA THR A 239 19.59 12.89 -7.05
C THR A 239 20.10 12.22 -8.33
N LEU A 240 19.61 12.64 -9.51
CA LEU A 240 20.10 12.15 -10.80
C LEU A 240 21.43 12.84 -11.11
N ILE A 241 22.45 12.03 -11.38
CA ILE A 241 23.79 12.50 -11.72
C ILE A 241 23.95 12.38 -13.23
N SER A 242 24.32 13.47 -13.91
CA SER A 242 24.63 13.42 -15.34
C SER A 242 25.96 12.70 -15.56
N ALA A 243 25.95 11.62 -16.34
CA ALA A 243 27.16 10.94 -16.76
C ALA A 243 27.68 11.57 -18.06
N LYS A 244 28.96 11.91 -18.11
CA LYS A 244 29.64 12.41 -19.30
C LYS A 244 30.66 11.37 -19.75
N PHE A 245 30.50 10.85 -20.96
CA PHE A 245 31.46 9.95 -21.59
C PHE A 245 32.27 10.73 -22.63
N ALA A 246 33.58 10.51 -22.68
CA ALA A 246 34.39 11.02 -23.79
C ALA A 246 34.19 10.10 -25.00
N GLU A 247 33.87 10.65 -26.16
CA GLU A 247 33.79 9.88 -27.40
C GLU A 247 35.16 9.87 -28.07
N GLU A 248 35.70 8.68 -28.32
CA GLU A 248 36.83 8.49 -29.23
C GLU A 248 36.25 7.96 -30.55
N ALA A 249 36.42 8.71 -31.63
CA ALA A 249 36.09 8.23 -32.96
C ALA A 249 37.19 7.24 -33.38
N THR A 250 36.86 5.96 -33.43
CA THR A 250 37.70 4.99 -34.14
C THR A 250 37.35 5.09 -35.62
N GLU A 251 38.24 5.69 -36.39
CA GLU A 251 38.21 5.54 -37.85
C GLU A 251 38.48 4.06 -38.15
N GLY A 252 37.49 3.38 -38.74
CA GLY A 252 37.54 1.94 -38.95
C GLY A 252 38.69 1.55 -39.89
N ASN A 253 39.71 0.86 -39.36
CA ASN A 253 40.73 0.24 -40.20
C ASN A 253 40.12 -0.99 -40.90
N ALA A 254 40.06 -0.95 -42.24
CA ALA A 254 39.37 -1.90 -43.12
C ALA A 254 40.07 -3.26 -43.27
N ASN A 255 40.76 -3.77 -42.25
CA ASN A 255 41.48 -5.05 -42.34
C ASN A 255 41.22 -5.93 -41.12
N GLY A 256 40.05 -6.55 -41.10
CA GLY A 256 39.70 -7.63 -40.19
C GLY A 256 38.69 -8.56 -40.84
N LYS A 257 39.17 -9.65 -41.45
CA LYS A 257 38.34 -10.76 -41.94
C LYS A 257 37.62 -11.41 -40.75
N GLY A 258 36.45 -10.89 -40.40
CA GLY A 258 35.49 -11.51 -39.50
C GLY A 258 34.31 -12.02 -40.32
N ASN A 259 34.22 -13.34 -40.46
CA ASN A 259 33.13 -14.01 -41.15
C ASN A 259 31.84 -13.89 -40.32
N GLY A 260 30.84 -13.17 -40.84
CA GLY A 260 29.55 -12.98 -40.17
C GLY A 260 28.55 -12.32 -41.11
N ASN A 261 27.65 -13.14 -41.69
CA ASN A 261 26.50 -12.67 -42.44
C ASN A 261 25.58 -11.83 -41.53
N GLY A 262 25.46 -10.54 -41.85
CA GLY A 262 24.54 -9.62 -41.18
C GLY A 262 24.40 -8.36 -42.01
N SER A 263 23.34 -8.30 -42.81
CA SER A 263 22.91 -7.10 -43.53
C SER A 263 22.52 -6.01 -42.52
N GLY A 264 23.16 -4.84 -42.58
CA GLY A 264 22.82 -3.69 -41.74
C GLY A 264 23.83 -2.56 -41.89
N ASN A 265 23.35 -1.38 -42.30
CA ASN A 265 24.11 -0.15 -42.53
C ASN A 265 25.26 0.09 -41.54
N GLY A 266 26.44 0.39 -42.09
CA GLY A 266 27.67 0.67 -41.35
C GLY A 266 27.58 1.93 -40.49
N ALA A 267 27.04 1.78 -39.28
CA ALA A 267 27.13 2.78 -38.23
C ALA A 267 28.54 2.73 -37.62
N VAL A 268 29.28 3.84 -37.70
CA VAL A 268 30.56 4.03 -37.01
C VAL A 268 30.37 3.70 -35.53
N LYS A 269 31.05 2.64 -35.04
CA LYS A 269 31.01 2.24 -33.63
C LYS A 269 31.80 3.26 -32.81
N LYS A 270 31.12 4.29 -32.31
CA LYS A 270 31.71 5.25 -31.38
C LYS A 270 32.16 4.51 -30.11
N SER A 271 33.47 4.55 -29.82
CA SER A 271 34.02 4.02 -28.57
C SER A 271 33.95 5.07 -27.47
N TYR A 272 33.54 4.67 -26.28
CA TYR A 272 33.52 5.55 -25.12
C TYR A 272 34.78 5.38 -24.28
N ALA A 273 35.34 6.49 -23.84
CA ALA A 273 36.47 6.55 -22.92
C ALA A 273 36.11 7.34 -21.65
N CYS A 274 36.78 7.03 -20.55
CA CYS A 274 36.63 7.78 -19.31
C CYS A 274 37.29 9.16 -19.44
N PRO A 275 36.61 10.27 -19.13
CA PRO A 275 37.17 11.61 -19.27
C PRO A 275 38.38 11.87 -18.35
N ALA A 276 38.47 11.19 -17.20
CA ALA A 276 39.54 11.41 -16.22
C ALA A 276 40.82 10.61 -16.52
N CYS A 277 40.69 9.37 -17.00
CA CYS A 277 41.83 8.47 -17.20
C CYS A 277 42.05 8.04 -18.65
N ARG A 278 41.21 8.49 -19.59
CA ARG A 278 41.25 8.14 -21.03
C ARG A 278 41.30 6.64 -21.33
N LYS A 279 40.83 5.81 -20.40
CA LYS A 279 40.69 4.37 -20.62
C LYS A 279 39.40 4.10 -21.37
N THR A 280 39.46 3.29 -22.41
CA THR A 280 38.29 2.78 -23.13
C THR A 280 37.40 1.99 -22.18
N ILE A 281 36.11 2.33 -22.15
CA ILE A 281 35.14 1.70 -21.27
C ILE A 281 34.59 0.46 -21.97
N THR A 282 34.65 -0.67 -21.27
CA THR A 282 34.06 -1.94 -21.68
C THR A 282 33.28 -2.53 -20.51
N ASN A 283 32.34 -3.43 -20.79
CA ASN A 283 31.47 -4.02 -19.77
C ASN A 283 32.19 -5.04 -18.86
N SER A 284 33.47 -5.36 -19.12
CA SER A 284 34.30 -6.10 -18.16
C SER A 284 34.89 -5.20 -17.05
N LEU A 285 34.88 -3.88 -17.24
CA LEU A 285 35.42 -2.93 -16.28
C LEU A 285 34.35 -2.48 -15.28
N ARG A 286 34.77 -2.31 -14.02
CA ARG A 286 33.92 -1.66 -13.01
C ARG A 286 34.01 -0.15 -13.18
N ILE A 287 32.90 0.45 -13.59
CA ILE A 287 32.80 1.89 -13.81
C ILE A 287 32.35 2.55 -12.51
N LEU A 288 33.03 3.64 -12.13
CA LEU A 288 32.65 4.48 -11.00
C LEU A 288 32.33 5.87 -11.53
N ILE A 289 31.22 6.43 -11.08
CA ILE A 289 30.80 7.78 -11.45
C ILE A 289 31.20 8.71 -10.34
N ARG A 290 31.92 9.78 -10.71
CA ARG A 290 32.24 10.88 -9.81
C ARG A 290 31.26 12.01 -10.08
N GLU A 291 30.58 12.44 -9.03
CA GLU A 291 29.77 13.65 -9.08
C GLU A 291 30.72 14.86 -9.03
N GLU A 292 30.79 15.61 -10.13
CA GLU A 292 31.42 16.92 -10.14
C GLU A 292 30.39 17.93 -9.61
N VAL A 293 30.55 18.33 -8.34
CA VAL A 293 29.81 19.46 -7.81
C VAL A 293 30.42 20.71 -8.43
N GLU A 294 29.85 21.18 -9.54
CA GLU A 294 30.17 22.50 -10.09
C GLU A 294 29.92 23.53 -8.99
N ALA A 295 30.99 24.11 -8.45
CA ALA A 295 30.89 25.25 -7.57
C ALA A 295 30.23 26.37 -8.38
N VAL A 296 29.00 26.71 -8.02
CA VAL A 296 28.30 27.88 -8.58
C VAL A 296 29.26 29.06 -8.52
N PRO A 297 29.63 29.68 -9.65
CA PRO A 297 30.49 30.85 -9.62
C PRO A 297 29.76 31.93 -8.83
N ARG A 298 30.26 32.23 -7.62
CA ARG A 298 29.85 33.43 -6.87
C ARG A 298 30.09 34.61 -7.82
N VAL A 299 29.01 35.29 -8.19
CA VAL A 299 29.06 36.61 -8.82
C VAL A 299 30.00 37.47 -7.98
N ARG A 300 31.10 37.94 -8.58
CA ARG A 300 32.17 38.70 -7.93
C ARG A 300 31.62 39.99 -7.34
N GLY A 301 31.27 39.97 -6.06
CA GLY A 301 31.31 41.13 -5.17
C GLY A 301 32.64 41.11 -4.42
N GLN A 302 33.36 42.24 -4.47
CA GLN A 302 34.66 42.48 -3.88
C GLN A 302 34.76 41.97 -2.43
N ASN A 303 35.73 41.12 -2.14
CA ASN A 303 36.75 41.34 -1.10
C ASN A 303 37.64 40.12 -0.95
N GLN A 304 38.95 40.40 -0.93
CA GLN A 304 40.03 39.45 -0.71
C GLN A 304 39.97 38.93 0.72
N GLY A 305 40.11 37.62 0.89
CA GLY A 305 40.16 36.96 2.18
C GLY A 305 40.33 35.47 1.98
N GLU A 306 41.54 34.98 2.25
CA GLU A 306 41.98 33.59 2.10
C GLU A 306 41.05 32.63 2.84
N GLY A 307 40.34 31.78 2.07
CA GLY A 307 39.39 30.80 2.60
C GLY A 307 39.92 29.39 2.44
N HIS A 308 40.45 28.83 3.52
CA HIS A 308 40.85 27.43 3.65
C HIS A 308 39.81 26.47 3.05
N HIS A 309 40.22 25.65 2.08
CA HIS A 309 39.42 24.55 1.53
C HIS A 309 39.09 23.52 2.62
N ARG A 310 37.90 23.62 3.24
CA ARG A 310 37.34 22.53 4.04
C ARG A 310 36.83 21.44 3.10
N TYR A 311 37.68 20.46 2.82
CA TYR A 311 37.33 19.19 2.21
C TYR A 311 36.32 18.44 3.10
N VAL A 312 35.03 18.53 2.80
CA VAL A 312 34.04 17.59 3.38
C VAL A 312 34.10 16.32 2.54
N ARG A 313 35.02 15.41 2.90
CA ARG A 313 35.02 14.03 2.40
C ARG A 313 33.75 13.32 2.87
N ARG A 314 32.67 13.36 2.09
CA ARG A 314 31.58 12.38 2.23
C ARG A 314 32.09 11.03 1.69
N ARG A 315 32.75 10.28 2.57
CA ARG A 315 33.03 8.85 2.37
C ARG A 315 31.69 8.12 2.29
N TYR A 316 31.25 7.74 1.09
CA TYR A 316 30.31 6.63 0.95
C TYR A 316 31.06 5.34 1.33
N ARG A 317 30.97 4.96 2.61
CA ARG A 317 31.30 3.60 3.06
C ARG A 317 30.24 2.66 2.50
N LEU A 318 30.42 2.17 1.28
CA LEU A 318 29.82 0.89 0.90
C LEU A 318 30.62 -0.20 1.62
N ARG A 319 30.08 -0.53 2.78
CA ARG A 319 30.57 -1.44 3.81
C ARG A 319 30.90 -2.81 3.24
N GLU A 320 31.99 -3.39 3.73
CA GLU A 320 32.60 -4.69 3.47
C GLU A 320 31.69 -5.93 3.69
N ARG A 321 30.37 -5.80 3.66
CA ARG A 321 29.40 -6.83 4.06
C ARG A 321 29.33 -8.07 3.16
N ARG A 322 29.98 -8.09 1.99
CA ARG A 322 30.10 -9.31 1.17
C ARG A 322 31.36 -10.13 1.48
N ARG A 323 32.37 -9.57 2.15
CA ARG A 323 33.53 -10.36 2.61
C ARG A 323 33.25 -11.08 3.92
N ASP A 324 32.46 -10.49 4.80
CA ASP A 324 32.13 -11.11 6.09
C ASP A 324 31.13 -12.27 5.94
N ARG A 325 30.17 -12.18 5.01
CA ARG A 325 29.24 -13.29 4.72
C ARG A 325 29.91 -14.53 4.10
N ALA A 326 31.10 -14.37 3.52
CA ALA A 326 31.88 -15.48 2.97
C ALA A 326 32.84 -16.11 4.00
N ARG A 327 32.91 -15.57 5.23
CA ARG A 327 33.67 -16.16 6.35
C ARG A 327 32.79 -16.82 7.41
N GLU A 328 31.48 -16.63 7.34
CA GLU A 328 30.48 -17.26 8.24
C GLU A 328 29.84 -18.54 7.64
N GLU A 329 30.15 -18.88 6.37
CA GLU A 329 29.68 -20.10 5.69
C GLU A 329 30.85 -21.07 5.37
N VAL A 330 31.77 -21.25 6.33
CA VAL A 330 32.74 -22.37 6.33
C VAL A 330 32.64 -23.13 7.64
#